data_AF-A0AAU5RUB5-F1
#
_entry.id   AF-A0AAU5RUB5-F1
#
_cell.length_a   1.000
_cell.length_b   1.000
_cell.length_c   1.000
_cell.angle_alpha   90.00
_cell.angle_beta   90.00
_cell.angle_gamma   90.00
#
_symmetry.space_group_name_H-M   'P 1'
#
loop_
_entity.id
_entity.type
_entity.pdbx_description
1 polymer ?
#
loop_
_entity_poly.entity_id
_entity_poly.type
_entity_poly.pdbx_seq_one_letter_code
_entity_poly.pdbx_strand_id
1 'polypeptide(L)'
;MAGRISAPGVRARVRGGVRGLWRRLSWRGLALATSGVSWICYGLSITVQPRYGTVRGISILLDLMCMTAWGWLWIIAGAVALAYALVRPGRDLVGVAAAMAPPLLWSAAYAISAASGRSAVAWGSIAPWASHAVLIAAVAHLTRPRLIIPAVVAHGAD
;
A
#
# COMPACT_ATOMS: atom_id res chain seq x y z
N MET A 1 -35.37 38.47 14.01
CA MET A 1 -33.93 38.72 13.81
C MET A 1 -33.17 37.41 13.97
N ALA A 2 -32.69 36.80 12.90
CA ALA A 2 -31.82 35.62 12.95
C ALA A 2 -30.80 35.70 11.80
N GLY A 3 -29.60 36.19 12.11
CA GLY A 3 -28.50 36.33 11.16
C GLY A 3 -27.82 34.99 10.90
N ARG A 4 -27.85 34.50 9.66
CA ARG A 4 -27.04 33.36 9.21
C ARG A 4 -25.61 33.83 8.98
N ILE A 5 -24.69 33.40 9.83
CA ILE A 5 -23.25 33.51 9.61
C ILE A 5 -22.88 32.50 8.51
N SER A 6 -22.88 32.96 7.25
CA SER A 6 -22.27 32.20 6.16
C SER A 6 -20.76 32.33 6.27
N ALA A 7 -20.04 31.21 6.44
CA ALA A 7 -18.58 31.16 6.41
C ALA A 7 -18.09 30.66 5.03
N PRO A 8 -18.01 31.54 4.00
CA PRO A 8 -17.56 31.16 2.65
C PRO A 8 -16.05 30.84 2.58
N GLY A 9 -15.25 31.18 3.59
CA GLY A 9 -13.79 31.06 3.55
C GLY A 9 -13.22 29.65 3.68
N VAL A 10 -13.87 28.76 4.43
CA VAL A 10 -13.33 27.41 4.72
C VAL A 10 -13.42 26.50 3.49
N ARG A 11 -14.50 26.58 2.71
CA ARG A 11 -14.73 25.73 1.53
C ARG A 11 -13.76 26.05 0.37
N ALA A 12 -13.36 27.31 0.22
CA ALA A 12 -12.44 27.72 -0.85
C ALA A 12 -11.00 27.26 -0.59
N ARG A 13 -10.53 27.32 0.66
CA ARG A 13 -9.17 26.93 1.05
C ARG A 13 -8.92 25.42 0.95
N VAL A 14 -9.91 24.61 1.33
CA VAL A 14 -9.84 23.14 1.19
C VAL A 14 -9.75 22.72 -0.28
N ARG A 15 -10.54 23.35 -1.16
CA ARG A 15 -10.52 23.04 -2.61
C ARG A 15 -9.20 23.40 -3.29
N GLY A 16 -8.56 24.50 -2.89
CA GLY A 16 -7.24 24.91 -3.38
C GLY A 16 -6.12 23.95 -2.96
N GLY A 17 -6.11 23.54 -1.69
CA GLY A 17 -5.12 22.59 -1.16
C GLY A 17 -5.24 21.20 -1.78
N VAL A 18 -6.47 20.70 -1.97
CA VAL A 18 -6.73 19.41 -2.63
C VAL A 18 -6.23 19.43 -4.08
N ARG A 19 -6.52 20.48 -4.86
CA ARG A 19 -6.04 20.62 -6.25
C ARG A 19 -4.51 20.68 -6.35
N GLY A 20 -3.84 21.32 -5.39
CA GLY A 20 -2.37 21.37 -5.32
C GLY A 20 -1.73 20.02 -4.98
N LEU A 21 -2.36 19.25 -4.09
CA LEU A 21 -1.93 17.90 -3.72
C LEU A 21 -2.10 16.92 -4.89
N TRP A 22 -3.25 16.97 -5.60
CA TRP A 22 -3.51 16.16 -6.79
C TRP A 22 -2.53 16.43 -7.94
N ARG A 23 -2.05 17.67 -8.10
CA ARG A 23 -1.01 18.01 -9.09
C ARG A 23 0.36 17.40 -8.77
N ARG A 24 0.61 17.03 -7.51
CA ARG A 24 1.89 16.43 -7.07
C ARG A 24 1.82 14.91 -6.92
N LEU A 25 0.61 14.34 -6.80
CA LEU A 25 0.41 12.91 -6.71
C LEU A 25 0.48 12.27 -8.10
N SER A 26 1.61 11.62 -8.40
CA SER A 26 1.67 10.71 -9.53
C SER A 26 0.75 9.49 -9.29
N TRP A 27 0.39 8.75 -10.34
CA TRP A 27 -0.33 7.47 -10.21
C TRP A 27 0.33 6.51 -9.23
N ARG A 28 1.66 6.54 -9.19
CA ARG A 28 2.48 5.77 -8.25
C ARG A 28 2.30 6.22 -6.81
N GLY A 29 2.37 7.53 -6.58
CA GLY A 29 2.12 8.13 -5.28
C GLY A 29 0.70 7.87 -4.77
N LEU A 30 -0.28 7.92 -5.67
CA LEU A 30 -1.66 7.58 -5.34
C LEU A 30 -1.79 6.12 -4.90
N ALA A 31 -1.18 5.18 -5.61
CA ALA A 31 -1.19 3.77 -5.23
C ALA A 31 -0.52 3.53 -3.86
N LEU A 32 0.61 4.17 -3.59
CA LEU A 32 1.27 4.07 -2.29
C LEU A 32 0.43 4.69 -1.16
N ALA A 33 -0.22 5.83 -1.41
CA ALA A 33 -1.09 6.46 -0.43
C ALA A 33 -2.32 5.60 -0.12
N THR A 34 -3.00 5.06 -1.15
CA THR A 34 -4.19 4.23 -0.97
C THR A 34 -3.85 2.89 -0.31
N SER A 35 -2.75 2.24 -0.70
CA SER A 35 -2.25 1.05 -0.02
C SER A 35 -1.85 1.35 1.42
N GLY A 36 -1.12 2.45 1.65
CA GLY A 36 -0.67 2.85 2.99
C GLY A 36 -1.83 3.07 3.96
N VAL A 37 -2.86 3.83 3.54
CA VAL A 37 -4.08 4.03 4.34
C VAL A 37 -4.81 2.71 4.56
N SER A 38 -4.94 1.88 3.53
CA SER A 38 -5.58 0.56 3.64
C SER A 38 -4.88 -0.34 4.68
N TRP A 39 -3.55 -0.35 4.68
CA TRP A 39 -2.73 -1.13 5.63
C TRP A 39 -2.81 -0.62 7.05
N ILE A 40 -2.83 0.70 7.25
CA ILE A 40 -3.06 1.27 8.58
C ILE A 40 -4.44 0.88 9.10
N CYS A 41 -5.49 1.05 8.29
CA CYS A 41 -6.85 0.66 8.69
C CYS A 41 -6.98 -0.84 8.96
N TYR A 42 -6.38 -1.69 8.11
CA TYR A 42 -6.37 -3.14 8.32
C TYR A 42 -5.63 -3.51 9.61
N GLY A 43 -4.43 -2.97 9.83
CA GLY A 43 -3.63 -3.17 11.03
C GLY A 43 -4.33 -2.72 12.31
N LEU A 44 -5.00 -1.57 12.27
CA LEU A 44 -5.85 -1.11 13.38
C LEU A 44 -7.01 -2.07 13.63
N SER A 45 -7.67 -2.57 12.58
CA SER A 45 -8.80 -3.50 12.72
C SER A 45 -8.40 -4.78 13.44
N ILE A 46 -7.23 -5.35 13.11
CA ILE A 46 -6.72 -6.59 13.74
C ILE A 46 -6.12 -6.33 15.12
N THR A 47 -5.66 -5.11 15.40
CA THR A 47 -5.17 -4.70 16.73
C THR A 47 -6.32 -4.51 17.72
N VAL A 48 -7.41 -3.86 17.28
CA VAL A 48 -8.57 -3.55 18.13
C VAL A 48 -9.51 -4.75 18.27
N GLN A 49 -9.73 -5.50 17.19
CA GLN A 49 -10.62 -6.66 17.17
C GLN A 49 -9.98 -7.83 16.39
N PRO A 50 -9.14 -8.65 17.04
CA PRO A 50 -8.58 -9.85 16.42
C PRO A 50 -9.71 -10.79 15.97
N ARG A 51 -9.98 -10.87 14.66
CA ARG A 51 -11.04 -11.73 14.11
C ARG A 51 -10.57 -13.18 14.01
N TYR A 52 -11.21 -14.08 14.75
CA TYR A 52 -10.91 -15.52 14.75
C TYR A 52 -10.99 -16.21 13.37
N GLY A 53 -11.76 -15.65 12.41
CA GLY A 53 -11.80 -16.17 11.04
C GLY A 53 -10.49 -16.01 10.27
N THR A 54 -9.74 -14.95 10.52
CA THR A 54 -8.40 -14.74 9.93
C THR A 54 -7.40 -15.69 10.60
N VAL A 55 -7.46 -15.78 11.94
CA VAL A 55 -6.59 -16.60 12.81
C VAL A 55 -6.47 -18.06 12.34
N ARG A 56 -7.56 -18.70 11.89
CA ARG A 56 -7.54 -20.11 11.45
C ARG A 56 -6.65 -20.39 10.24
N GLY A 57 -6.48 -19.45 9.32
CA GLY A 57 -5.65 -19.67 8.12
C GLY A 57 -4.20 -19.23 8.29
N ILE A 58 -3.92 -18.33 9.24
CA ILE A 58 -2.58 -17.81 9.54
C ILE A 58 -2.03 -18.31 10.88
N SER A 59 -2.46 -19.50 11.34
CA SER A 59 -2.01 -20.07 12.63
C SER A 59 -0.49 -20.14 12.76
N ILE A 60 0.22 -20.39 11.65
CA ILE A 60 1.70 -20.37 11.61
C ILE A 60 2.29 -19.02 12.03
N LEU A 61 1.68 -17.90 11.64
CA LEU A 61 2.15 -16.58 12.06
C LEU A 61 1.89 -16.34 13.55
N LEU A 62 0.81 -16.92 14.08
CA LEU A 62 0.44 -16.79 15.48
C LEU A 62 1.34 -17.59 16.42
N ASP A 63 1.98 -18.65 15.91
CA ASP A 63 3.03 -19.38 16.63
C ASP A 63 4.28 -18.50 16.86
N LEU A 64 4.49 -17.49 16.01
CA LEU A 64 5.63 -16.58 16.11
C LEU A 64 5.34 -15.38 17.01
N MET A 65 4.20 -14.70 16.80
CA MET A 65 3.81 -13.50 17.53
C MET A 65 2.29 -13.35 17.62
N CYS A 66 1.80 -12.62 18.62
CA CYS A 66 0.37 -12.36 18.77
C CYS A 66 -0.19 -11.47 17.65
N MET A 67 -1.51 -11.54 17.43
CA MET A 67 -2.18 -10.80 16.36
C MET A 67 -2.00 -9.27 16.49
N THR A 68 -1.85 -8.76 17.70
CA THR A 68 -1.54 -7.35 17.97
C THR A 68 -0.19 -6.92 17.41
N ALA A 69 0.86 -7.74 17.57
CA ALA A 69 2.18 -7.44 17.02
C ALA A 69 2.14 -7.43 15.48
N TRP A 70 1.43 -8.40 14.90
CA TRP A 70 1.15 -8.42 13.47
C TRP A 70 0.36 -7.19 13.01
N GLY A 71 -0.61 -6.71 13.81
CA GLY A 71 -1.30 -5.44 13.59
C GLY A 71 -0.37 -4.25 13.44
N TRP A 72 0.59 -4.12 14.35
CA TRP A 72 1.61 -3.08 14.28
C TRP A 72 2.50 -3.19 13.04
N LEU A 73 2.83 -4.40 12.57
CA LEU A 73 3.56 -4.57 11.32
C LEU A 73 2.81 -3.92 10.14
N TRP A 74 1.50 -4.16 10.01
CA TRP A 74 0.67 -3.54 8.96
C TRP A 74 0.63 -2.01 9.10
N ILE A 75 0.51 -1.50 10.33
CA ILE A 75 0.48 -0.06 10.59
C ILE A 75 1.81 0.59 10.19
N ILE A 76 2.94 0.02 10.62
CA ILE A 76 4.28 0.55 10.32
C ILE A 76 4.53 0.49 8.81
N ALA A 77 4.25 -0.65 8.17
CA ALA A 77 4.38 -0.81 6.72
C ALA A 77 3.51 0.20 5.96
N GLY A 78 2.26 0.41 6.40
CA GLY A 78 1.35 1.38 5.82
C GLY A 78 1.82 2.83 6.01
N ALA A 79 2.35 3.17 7.18
CA ALA A 79 2.92 4.49 7.46
C ALA A 79 4.15 4.78 6.59
N VAL A 80 5.04 3.80 6.41
CA VAL A 80 6.19 3.92 5.51
C VAL A 80 5.71 4.10 4.07
N ALA A 81 4.79 3.27 3.58
CA ALA A 81 4.24 3.42 2.23
C ALA A 81 3.62 4.81 2.01
N LEU A 82 2.85 5.29 2.99
CA LEU A 82 2.20 6.60 2.95
C LEU A 82 3.22 7.75 2.96
N ALA A 83 4.28 7.66 3.77
CA ALA A 83 5.36 8.66 3.79
C ALA A 83 6.07 8.74 2.43
N TYR A 84 6.24 7.60 1.76
CA TYR A 84 6.88 7.53 0.45
C TYR A 84 5.96 7.86 -0.73
N ALA A 85 4.65 8.08 -0.51
CA ALA A 85 3.71 8.44 -1.57
C ALA A 85 4.04 9.76 -2.28
N LEU A 86 4.78 10.67 -1.63
CA LEU A 86 5.20 11.96 -2.20
C LEU A 86 6.64 11.93 -2.74
N VAL A 87 7.34 10.81 -2.60
CA VAL A 87 8.74 10.66 -3.02
C VAL A 87 8.80 10.45 -4.53
N ARG A 88 9.86 10.95 -5.18
CA ARG A 88 10.04 10.82 -6.63
C ARG A 88 10.20 9.33 -7.01
N PRO A 89 9.59 8.88 -8.13
CA PRO A 89 9.78 7.53 -8.64
C PRO A 89 11.26 7.18 -8.78
N GLY A 90 11.66 6.03 -8.25
CA GLY A 90 13.05 5.56 -8.22
C GLY A 90 13.74 5.75 -6.86
N ARG A 91 13.26 6.66 -6.01
CA ARG A 91 13.69 6.78 -4.60
C ARG A 91 12.67 6.22 -3.61
N ASP A 92 11.56 5.70 -4.12
CA ASP A 92 10.43 5.22 -3.35
C ASP A 92 10.33 3.68 -3.28
N LEU A 93 11.42 2.99 -3.62
CA LEU A 93 11.50 1.53 -3.54
C LEU A 93 11.23 1.01 -2.13
N VAL A 94 11.63 1.77 -1.09
CA VAL A 94 11.32 1.43 0.31
C VAL A 94 9.81 1.49 0.57
N GLY A 95 9.11 2.51 0.06
CA GLY A 95 7.66 2.61 0.15
C GLY A 95 6.93 1.49 -0.59
N VAL A 96 7.41 1.13 -1.78
CA VAL A 96 6.88 0.00 -2.56
C VAL A 96 7.09 -1.32 -1.83
N ALA A 97 8.30 -1.56 -1.32
CA ALA A 97 8.61 -2.77 -0.56
C ALA A 97 7.75 -2.86 0.72
N ALA A 98 7.60 -1.75 1.45
CA ALA A 98 6.74 -1.68 2.63
C ALA A 98 5.27 -1.96 2.27
N ALA A 99 4.77 -1.44 1.15
CA ALA A 99 3.41 -1.71 0.71
C ALA A 99 3.19 -3.17 0.28
N MET A 100 4.22 -3.85 -0.27
CA MET A 100 4.14 -5.23 -0.72
C MET A 100 4.41 -6.28 0.38
N ALA A 101 5.20 -5.95 1.40
CA ALA A 101 5.67 -6.94 2.37
C ALA A 101 4.52 -7.59 3.17
N PRO A 102 3.56 -6.86 3.75
CA PRO A 102 2.45 -7.48 4.47
C PRO A 102 1.59 -8.43 3.62
N PRO A 103 1.08 -8.07 2.42
CA PRO A 103 0.26 -8.98 1.62
C PRO A 103 1.06 -10.20 1.13
N LEU A 104 2.35 -10.06 0.79
CA LEU A 104 3.19 -11.22 0.44
C LEU A 104 3.37 -12.17 1.62
N LEU A 105 3.64 -11.62 2.82
CA LEU A 105 3.78 -12.41 4.03
C LEU A 105 2.49 -13.17 4.37
N TRP A 106 1.34 -12.52 4.25
CA TRP A 106 0.03 -13.18 4.47
C TRP A 106 -0.20 -14.28 3.43
N SER A 107 0.03 -13.98 2.15
CA SER A 107 -0.12 -14.97 1.07
C SER A 107 0.76 -16.20 1.31
N ALA A 108 2.02 -15.99 1.69
CA ALA A 108 2.95 -17.07 2.02
C ALA A 108 2.48 -17.88 3.24
N ALA A 109 2.02 -17.22 4.30
CA ALA A 109 1.49 -17.91 5.47
C ALA A 109 0.28 -18.80 5.14
N TYR A 110 -0.65 -18.30 4.32
CA TYR A 110 -1.78 -19.11 3.84
C TYR A 110 -1.33 -20.27 2.96
N ALA A 111 -0.33 -20.07 2.10
CA ALA A 111 0.23 -21.12 1.25
C ALA A 111 0.89 -22.23 2.07
N ILE A 112 1.71 -21.87 3.07
CA ILE A 112 2.34 -22.85 3.96
C ILE A 112 1.27 -23.56 4.81
N SER A 113 0.26 -22.85 5.30
CA SER A 113 -0.84 -23.43 6.09
C SER A 113 -1.65 -24.45 5.27
N ALA A 114 -1.92 -24.15 3.99
CA ALA A 114 -2.57 -25.08 3.08
C ALA A 114 -1.67 -26.30 2.74
N ALA A 115 -0.40 -26.06 2.39
CA ALA A 115 0.54 -27.11 2.01
C ALA A 115 0.89 -28.07 3.16
N SER A 116 0.88 -27.57 4.40
CA SER A 116 1.12 -28.37 5.61
C SER A 116 -0.12 -29.08 6.15
N GLY A 117 -1.30 -28.90 5.53
CA GLY A 117 -2.56 -29.48 5.99
C GLY A 117 -3.12 -28.87 7.28
N ARG A 118 -2.54 -27.78 7.79
CA ARG A 118 -3.01 -27.09 9.02
C ARG A 118 -4.39 -26.46 8.84
N SER A 119 -4.75 -26.07 7.61
CA SER A 119 -6.06 -25.50 7.31
C SER A 119 -6.50 -25.76 5.87
N ALA A 120 -7.54 -26.57 5.71
CA ALA A 120 -8.12 -26.91 4.40
C ALA A 120 -8.77 -25.69 3.68
N VAL A 121 -9.02 -24.59 4.39
CA VAL A 121 -9.65 -23.38 3.83
C VAL A 121 -8.64 -22.26 3.55
N ALA A 122 -7.38 -22.40 3.98
CA ALA A 122 -6.36 -21.36 3.84
C ALA A 122 -6.06 -20.99 2.38
N TRP A 123 -6.18 -21.96 1.46
CA TRP A 123 -5.84 -21.76 0.04
C TRP A 123 -6.63 -20.62 -0.62
N GLY A 124 -7.89 -20.41 -0.20
CA GLY A 124 -8.77 -19.39 -0.77
C GLY A 124 -8.27 -17.95 -0.52
N SER A 125 -7.37 -17.75 0.43
CA SER A 125 -6.79 -16.43 0.75
C SER A 125 -5.46 -16.16 0.04
N ILE A 126 -4.82 -17.17 -0.58
CA ILE A 126 -3.50 -17.01 -1.20
C ILE A 126 -3.55 -15.98 -2.33
N ALA A 127 -4.47 -16.18 -3.30
CA ALA A 127 -4.56 -15.35 -4.50
C ALA A 127 -5.00 -13.91 -4.21
N PRO A 128 -6.01 -13.64 -3.35
CA PRO A 128 -6.37 -12.27 -2.97
C PRO A 128 -5.22 -11.49 -2.33
N TRP A 129 -4.41 -12.11 -1.47
CA TRP A 129 -3.26 -11.43 -0.88
C TRP A 129 -2.12 -11.24 -1.89
N ALA A 130 -1.80 -12.26 -2.68
CA ALA A 130 -0.78 -12.15 -3.72
C ALA A 130 -1.13 -11.06 -4.76
N SER A 131 -2.41 -10.96 -5.15
CA SER A 131 -2.83 -9.99 -6.17
C SER A 131 -2.62 -8.54 -5.73
N HIS A 132 -2.76 -8.21 -4.44
CA HIS A 132 -2.44 -6.88 -3.93
C HIS A 132 -0.96 -6.54 -4.12
N ALA A 133 -0.07 -7.47 -3.79
CA ALA A 133 1.37 -7.28 -4.00
C ALA A 133 1.72 -7.15 -5.48
N VAL A 134 1.10 -7.96 -6.34
CA VAL A 134 1.27 -7.89 -7.80
C VAL A 134 0.78 -6.57 -8.37
N LEU A 135 -0.37 -6.06 -7.92
CA LEU A 135 -0.90 -4.76 -8.35
C LEU A 135 0.04 -3.62 -7.97
N ILE A 136 0.59 -3.63 -6.76
CA ILE A 136 1.58 -2.64 -6.32
C ILE A 136 2.85 -2.75 -7.19
N ALA A 137 3.34 -3.96 -7.44
CA ALA A 137 4.49 -4.20 -8.31
C ALA A 137 4.24 -3.73 -9.75
N ALA A 138 3.04 -3.98 -10.30
CA ALA A 138 2.64 -3.58 -11.64
C ALA A 138 2.61 -2.06 -11.76
N VAL A 139 1.96 -1.35 -10.83
CA VAL A 139 1.99 0.11 -10.78
C VAL A 139 3.43 0.60 -10.65
N ALA A 140 4.23 -0.02 -9.78
CA ALA A 140 5.62 0.34 -9.60
C ALA A 140 6.50 0.06 -10.83
N HIS A 141 6.12 -0.88 -11.69
CA HIS A 141 6.82 -1.17 -12.93
C HIS A 141 6.42 -0.19 -14.05
N LEU A 142 5.10 0.00 -14.24
CA LEU A 142 4.54 0.83 -15.30
C LEU A 142 4.86 2.32 -15.13
N THR A 143 5.11 2.76 -13.90
CA THR A 143 5.42 4.16 -13.56
C THR A 143 6.92 4.45 -13.42
N ARG A 144 7.81 3.51 -13.81
CA ARG A 144 9.25 3.78 -13.79
C ARG A 144 9.59 4.92 -14.76
N PRO A 145 10.49 5.86 -14.37
CA PRO A 145 10.96 6.87 -15.31
C PRO A 145 11.65 6.16 -16.48
N ARG A 146 11.13 6.35 -17.70
CA ARG A 146 11.85 5.91 -18.89
C ARG A 146 13.03 6.85 -19.07
N LEU A 147 14.24 6.32 -18.96
CA LEU A 147 15.44 7.03 -19.36
C LEU A 147 15.33 7.27 -20.87
N ILE A 148 14.97 8.49 -21.26
CA ILE A 148 15.08 8.91 -22.65
C ILE A 148 16.58 9.11 -22.87
N ILE A 149 17.24 8.10 -23.41
CA ILE A 149 18.59 8.27 -23.95
C ILE A 149 18.40 9.09 -25.23
N PRO A 150 18.85 10.36 -25.31
CA PRO A 150 18.85 11.05 -26.59
C PRO A 150 19.72 10.22 -27.53
N ALA A 151 19.13 9.71 -28.60
CA ALA A 151 19.90 9.11 -29.67
C ALA A 151 20.89 10.19 -30.13
N VAL A 152 22.18 9.99 -29.87
CA VAL A 152 23.23 10.81 -30.47
C VAL A 152 23.18 10.50 -31.95
N VAL A 153 22.43 11.31 -32.71
CA VAL A 153 22.49 11.29 -34.16
C VAL A 153 23.88 11.79 -34.50
N ALA A 154 24.76 10.89 -34.93
CA ALA A 154 26.04 11.25 -35.50
C ALA A 154 25.76 12.01 -36.81
N HIS A 155 25.77 13.33 -36.75
CA HIS A 155 25.91 14.17 -37.94
C HIS A 155 27.40 14.37 -38.18
N GLY A 156 27.91 13.74 -39.24
CA GLY A 156 29.24 14.03 -39.75
C GLY A 156 29.98 12.80 -40.27
N ALA A 157 29.82 12.55 -41.57
CA ALA A 157 30.91 12.21 -42.46
C ALA A 157 30.39 12.47 -43.87
N ASP A 158 30.67 13.69 -44.33
CA ASP A 158 30.52 14.16 -45.70
C ASP A 158 31.38 13.32 -46.68
#